data_AF-A0A2C9M856-F1
#
_entry.id   AF-A0A2C9M856-F1
#
_cell.length_a   1.000
_cell.length_b   1.000
_cell.length_c   1.000
_cell.angle_alpha   90.00
_cell.angle_beta   90.00
_cell.angle_gamma   90.00
#
_symmetry.space_group_name_H-M   'P 1'
#
loop_
_entity.id
_entity.type
_entity.pdbx_description
1 polymer ?
#
loop_
_entity_poly.entity_id
_entity_poly.type
_entity_poly.pdbx_seq_one_letter_code
_entity_poly.pdbx_strand_id
1 'polypeptide(L)'
;MGFIWFVIFCCYALGFWYGGKLVRDEKDNYTVGKMIIVFFSVIIGAFSLGNAAPSIQSLSTARGAAYVIFQLIDLKSAIDSSSETGKKPDSLIGTISFQNIHFSYPSRSAVKVLNGLNLNVQPGQTIALVGASGCGKSTTVQLLLRFYDPLEGKVR
;
A
#
# COMPACT_ATOMS: atom_id res chain seq x y z
N MET A 1 -2.25 7.53 -38.19
CA MET A 1 -3.72 7.38 -38.36
C MET A 1 -4.13 6.90 -39.75
N GLY A 2 -3.60 7.45 -40.85
CA GLY A 2 -4.02 7.05 -42.20
C GLY A 2 -3.89 5.55 -42.54
N PHE A 3 -2.78 4.90 -42.14
CA PHE A 3 -2.57 3.47 -42.37
C PHE A 3 -3.62 2.58 -41.66
N ILE A 4 -4.00 2.93 -40.43
CA ILE A 4 -5.02 2.19 -39.66
C ILE A 4 -6.37 2.26 -40.37
N TRP A 5 -6.78 3.46 -40.80
CA TRP A 5 -8.02 3.64 -41.55
C TRP A 5 -8.01 2.89 -42.87
N PHE A 6 -6.88 2.87 -43.59
CA PHE A 6 -6.73 2.10 -44.83
C PHE A 6 -6.95 0.60 -44.59
N VAL A 7 -6.31 0.02 -43.57
CA VAL A 7 -6.47 -1.40 -43.22
C VAL A 7 -7.92 -1.72 -42.84
N ILE A 8 -8.59 -0.84 -42.08
CA ILE A 8 -10.01 -1.02 -41.70
C ILE A 8 -10.90 -1.07 -42.95
N PHE A 9 -10.73 -0.13 -43.89
CA PHE A 9 -11.52 -0.13 -45.13
C PHE A 9 -11.23 -1.34 -46.01
N CYS A 10 -9.99 -1.81 -46.08
CA CYS A 10 -9.64 -3.06 -46.77
C CYS A 10 -10.33 -4.28 -46.14
N CYS A 11 -10.37 -4.37 -44.80
CA CYS A 11 -11.09 -5.44 -44.10
C CYS A 11 -12.59 -5.39 -44.38
N TYR A 12 -13.20 -4.21 -44.41
CA TYR A 12 -14.61 -4.04 -44.77
C TYR A 12 -14.87 -4.47 -46.21
N ALA A 13 -14.05 -4.03 -47.16
CA ALA A 13 -14.18 -4.41 -48.56
C ALA A 13 -14.07 -5.93 -48.76
N LEU A 14 -13.11 -6.58 -48.10
CA LEU A 14 -12.95 -8.05 -48.12
C LEU A 14 -14.16 -8.76 -47.51
N GLY A 15 -14.66 -8.29 -46.36
CA GLY A 15 -15.85 -8.85 -45.70
C GLY A 15 -17.10 -8.76 -46.57
N PHE A 16 -17.32 -7.63 -47.24
CA PHE A 16 -18.45 -7.45 -48.16
C PHE A 16 -18.29 -8.28 -49.44
N TRP A 17 -17.09 -8.36 -50.01
CA TRP A 17 -16.83 -9.17 -51.20
C TRP A 17 -17.07 -10.66 -50.93
N TYR A 18 -16.53 -11.18 -49.83
CA TYR A 18 -16.70 -12.59 -49.45
C TYR A 18 -18.15 -12.89 -49.05
N GLY A 19 -18.77 -12.04 -48.24
CA GLY A 19 -20.18 -12.22 -47.87
C GLY A 19 -21.12 -12.14 -49.08
N GLY A 20 -20.84 -11.26 -50.05
CA GLY A 20 -21.57 -11.21 -51.32
C GLY A 20 -21.43 -12.48 -52.15
N LYS A 21 -20.25 -13.11 -52.14
CA LYS A 21 -20.02 -14.43 -52.75
C LYS A 21 -20.86 -15.51 -52.06
N LEU A 22 -20.91 -15.55 -50.72
CA LEU A 22 -21.73 -16.52 -49.98
C LEU A 22 -23.23 -16.36 -50.26
N VAL A 23 -23.72 -15.12 -50.32
CA VAL A 23 -25.14 -14.87 -50.65
C VAL A 23 -25.49 -15.35 -52.06
N ARG A 24 -24.53 -15.31 -53.01
CA ARG A 24 -24.74 -15.78 -54.38
C ARG A 24 -24.66 -17.30 -54.50
N ASP A 25 -23.65 -17.91 -53.88
CA ASP A 25 -23.30 -19.31 -54.07
C ASP A 25 -24.08 -20.24 -53.10
N GLU A 26 -24.55 -19.76 -51.94
CA GLU A 26 -25.29 -20.51 -50.92
C GLU A 26 -26.66 -19.87 -50.58
N LYS A 27 -27.56 -19.82 -51.56
CA LYS A 27 -28.88 -19.16 -51.45
C LYS A 27 -29.79 -19.71 -50.33
N ASP A 28 -29.66 -20.98 -49.97
CA ASP A 28 -30.54 -21.62 -48.98
C ASP A 28 -30.17 -21.27 -47.52
N ASN A 29 -28.89 -20.93 -47.26
CA ASN A 29 -28.38 -20.69 -45.90
C ASN A 29 -28.11 -19.20 -45.62
N TYR A 30 -27.64 -18.43 -46.61
CA TYR A 30 -27.21 -17.04 -46.47
C TYR A 30 -28.12 -16.05 -47.20
N THR A 31 -28.88 -15.27 -46.43
CA THR A 31 -29.64 -14.10 -46.93
C THR A 31 -28.84 -12.82 -46.72
N VAL A 32 -29.08 -11.80 -47.57
CA VAL A 32 -28.50 -10.45 -47.43
C VAL A 32 -28.69 -9.89 -46.01
N GLY A 33 -29.86 -10.09 -45.40
CA GLY A 33 -30.14 -9.66 -44.04
C GLY A 33 -29.22 -10.31 -42.99
N LYS A 34 -29.00 -11.63 -43.08
CA LYS A 34 -28.10 -12.36 -42.16
C LYS A 34 -26.66 -11.86 -42.29
N MET A 35 -26.20 -11.61 -43.51
CA MET A 35 -24.86 -11.06 -43.76
C MET A 35 -24.66 -9.70 -43.08
N ILE A 36 -25.61 -8.77 -43.26
CA ILE A 36 -25.55 -7.43 -42.65
C ILE A 36 -25.55 -7.54 -41.12
N ILE A 37 -26.42 -8.38 -40.55
CA ILE A 37 -26.48 -8.60 -39.10
C ILE A 37 -25.13 -9.11 -38.57
N VAL A 38 -24.57 -10.17 -39.17
CA VAL A 38 -23.29 -10.74 -38.73
C VAL A 38 -22.17 -9.71 -38.82
N PHE A 39 -22.11 -8.94 -39.93
CA PHE A 39 -21.08 -7.92 -40.13
C PHE A 39 -21.12 -6.84 -39.04
N PHE A 40 -22.30 -6.26 -38.78
CA PHE A 40 -22.44 -5.23 -37.75
C PHE A 40 -22.26 -5.79 -36.34
N SER A 41 -22.73 -7.01 -36.05
CA SER A 41 -22.53 -7.63 -34.73
C SER A 41 -21.04 -7.83 -34.41
N VAL A 42 -20.24 -8.28 -35.38
CA VAL A 42 -18.79 -8.46 -35.18
C VAL A 42 -18.09 -7.11 -34.97
N ILE A 43 -18.44 -6.10 -35.78
CA ILE A 43 -17.84 -4.75 -35.64
C ILE A 43 -18.19 -4.14 -34.28
N ILE A 44 -19.48 -4.11 -33.92
CA ILE A 44 -19.93 -3.55 -32.65
C ILE A 44 -19.26 -4.28 -31.49
N GLY A 45 -19.18 -5.62 -31.53
CA GLY A 45 -18.49 -6.41 -30.51
C GLY A 45 -17.01 -6.07 -30.39
N ALA A 46 -16.29 -5.92 -31.51
CA ALA A 46 -14.89 -5.52 -31.51
C ALA A 46 -14.67 -4.11 -30.95
N PHE A 47 -15.51 -3.15 -31.32
CA PHE A 47 -15.46 -1.78 -30.78
C PHE A 47 -15.78 -1.73 -29.29
N SER A 48 -16.79 -2.48 -28.83
CA SER A 48 -17.13 -2.59 -27.41
C SER A 48 -15.97 -3.14 -26.58
N LEU A 49 -15.26 -4.17 -27.10
CA LEU A 49 -14.08 -4.71 -26.44
C LEU A 49 -12.93 -3.70 -26.38
N GLY A 50 -12.68 -2.99 -27.49
CA GLY A 50 -11.68 -1.91 -27.52
C GLY A 50 -11.97 -0.81 -26.50
N ASN A 51 -13.24 -0.42 -26.35
CA ASN A 51 -13.69 0.58 -25.38
C ASN A 51 -13.64 0.10 -23.92
N ALA A 52 -13.54 -1.21 -23.67
CA ALA A 52 -13.36 -1.75 -22.31
C ALA A 52 -11.90 -1.69 -21.83
N ALA A 53 -10.93 -1.55 -22.73
CA ALA A 53 -9.50 -1.52 -22.38
C ALA A 53 -9.11 -0.42 -21.37
N PRO A 54 -9.64 0.83 -21.45
CA PRO A 54 -9.38 1.86 -20.44
C PRO A 54 -9.88 1.47 -19.04
N SER A 55 -11.02 0.78 -18.94
CA SER A 55 -11.55 0.31 -17.66
C SER A 55 -10.64 -0.74 -17.01
N ILE A 56 -10.04 -1.62 -17.82
CA ILE A 56 -9.03 -2.59 -17.36
C ILE A 56 -7.80 -1.85 -16.82
N GLN A 57 -7.35 -0.79 -17.51
CA GLN A 57 -6.23 0.03 -17.06
C GLN A 57 -6.51 0.70 -15.71
N SER A 58 -7.71 1.28 -15.54
CA SER A 58 -8.14 1.88 -14.27
C SER A 58 -8.12 0.88 -13.12
N LEU A 59 -8.54 -0.36 -13.37
CA LEU A 59 -8.52 -1.43 -12.38
C LEU A 59 -7.09 -1.83 -11.98
N SER A 60 -6.16 -1.88 -12.93
CA SER A 60 -4.74 -2.12 -12.65
C SER A 60 -4.15 -1.03 -11.73
N THR A 61 -4.39 0.24 -12.04
CA THR A 61 -3.94 1.36 -11.22
C THR A 61 -4.56 1.33 -9.83
N ALA A 62 -5.86 1.05 -9.73
CA ALA A 62 -6.56 0.93 -8.45
C ALA A 62 -5.96 -0.20 -7.58
N ARG A 63 -5.62 -1.34 -8.19
CA ARG A 63 -4.96 -2.45 -7.48
C ARG A 63 -3.58 -2.06 -6.95
N GLY A 64 -2.80 -1.31 -7.74
CA GLY A 64 -1.49 -0.80 -7.30
C GLY A 64 -1.60 0.15 -6.11
N ALA A 65 -2.56 1.08 -6.14
CA ALA A 65 -2.82 2.00 -5.02
C ALA A 65 -3.30 1.26 -3.77
N ALA A 66 -4.22 0.30 -3.93
CA ALA A 66 -4.74 -0.50 -2.82
C ALA A 66 -3.65 -1.33 -2.14
N TYR A 67 -2.66 -1.81 -2.88
CA TYR A 67 -1.55 -2.60 -2.31
C TYR A 67 -0.83 -1.88 -1.17
N VAL A 68 -0.49 -0.60 -1.34
CA VAL A 68 0.18 0.20 -0.30
C VAL A 68 -0.71 0.39 0.93
N ILE A 69 -2.01 0.61 0.72
CA ILE A 69 -2.98 0.76 1.81
C ILE A 69 -3.07 -0.52 2.62
N PHE A 70 -3.25 -1.67 1.96
CA PHE A 70 -3.33 -2.96 2.63
C PHE A 70 -2.03 -3.33 3.34
N GLN A 71 -0.87 -3.04 2.75
CA GLN A 71 0.42 -3.22 3.42
C GLN A 71 0.53 -2.45 4.73
N LEU A 72 0.01 -1.22 4.78
CA LEU A 72 0.04 -0.40 5.99
C LEU A 72 -0.96 -0.90 7.04
N ILE A 73 -2.15 -1.33 6.62
CA ILE A 73 -3.17 -1.91 7.51
C ILE A 73 -2.65 -3.20 8.15
N ASP A 74 -1.98 -4.06 7.38
CA ASP A 74 -1.48 -5.35 7.85
C ASP A 74 -0.16 -5.25 8.63
N LEU A 75 0.42 -4.05 8.74
CA LEU A 75 1.66 -3.81 9.46
C LEU A 75 1.47 -4.05 10.97
N LYS A 76 2.17 -5.04 11.51
CA LYS A 76 2.20 -5.28 12.96
C LYS A 76 3.24 -4.39 13.64
N SER A 77 2.80 -3.52 14.55
CA SER A 77 3.69 -2.71 15.39
C SER A 77 4.37 -3.57 16.45
N ALA A 78 5.66 -3.33 16.71
CA ALA A 78 6.38 -3.97 17.82
C ALA A 78 5.87 -3.50 19.19
N ILE A 79 5.46 -2.23 19.27
CA ILE A 79 4.82 -1.64 20.43
C ILE A 79 3.37 -1.36 20.04
N ASP A 80 2.47 -2.26 20.41
CA ASP A 80 1.05 -2.15 20.12
C ASP A 80 0.33 -1.46 21.28
N SER A 81 -0.02 -0.18 21.09
CA SER A 81 -0.76 0.62 22.07
C SER A 81 -2.23 0.22 22.20
N SER A 82 -2.79 -0.49 21.21
CA SER A 82 -4.17 -0.97 21.22
C SER A 82 -4.33 -2.34 21.87
N SER A 83 -3.21 -3.03 22.13
CA SER A 83 -3.20 -4.31 22.80
C SER A 83 -3.67 -4.20 24.25
N GLU A 84 -4.60 -5.07 24.64
CA GLU A 84 -4.99 -5.23 26.05
C GLU A 84 -4.01 -6.10 26.86
N THR A 85 -2.97 -6.62 26.20
CA THR A 85 -1.97 -7.47 26.83
C THR A 85 -1.03 -6.65 27.73
N GLY A 86 -0.58 -7.27 28.82
CA GLY A 86 0.28 -6.62 29.81
C GLY A 86 -0.35 -6.61 31.20
N LYS A 87 0.46 -6.24 32.20
CA LYS A 87 -0.02 -6.14 33.58
C LYS A 87 -0.62 -4.76 33.79
N LYS A 88 -1.86 -4.72 34.29
CA LYS A 88 -2.52 -3.51 34.78
C LYS A 88 -2.55 -3.59 36.31
N PRO A 89 -1.55 -3.05 37.02
CA PRO A 89 -1.50 -3.14 38.47
C PRO A 89 -2.59 -2.26 39.13
N ASP A 90 -3.23 -2.76 40.18
CA ASP A 90 -4.28 -2.03 40.92
C ASP A 90 -3.73 -0.82 41.68
N SER A 91 -2.46 -0.87 42.08
CA SER A 91 -1.75 0.25 42.71
C SER A 91 -0.32 0.37 42.19
N LEU A 92 0.16 1.61 42.07
CA LEU A 92 1.50 1.95 41.61
C LEU A 92 2.16 2.88 42.63
N ILE A 93 3.33 2.49 43.15
CA ILE A 93 4.11 3.31 44.10
C ILE A 93 4.81 4.48 43.38
N GLY A 94 5.10 4.33 42.08
CA GLY A 94 5.69 5.39 41.25
C GLY A 94 7.21 5.50 41.31
N THR A 95 7.91 4.46 41.79
CA THR A 95 9.38 4.37 41.70
C THR A 95 9.79 4.11 40.25
N ILE A 96 10.73 4.88 39.72
CA ILE A 96 11.22 4.75 38.34
C ILE A 96 12.72 4.46 38.33
N SER A 97 13.16 3.43 37.62
CA SER A 97 14.58 3.06 37.50
C SER A 97 15.00 2.77 36.05
N PHE A 98 16.00 3.50 35.58
CA PHE A 98 16.73 3.22 34.35
C PHE A 98 18.00 2.46 34.69
N GLN A 99 18.22 1.30 34.08
CA GLN A 99 19.35 0.41 34.36
C GLN A 99 20.14 0.14 33.09
N ASN A 100 21.37 0.65 33.05
CA ASN A 100 22.34 0.51 31.96
C ASN A 100 21.74 0.72 30.56
N ILE A 101 21.04 1.83 30.37
CA ILE A 101 20.31 2.06 29.12
C ILE A 101 21.26 2.48 28.00
N HIS A 102 21.25 1.70 26.92
CA HIS A 102 21.87 2.06 25.65
C HIS A 102 20.79 2.24 24.59
N PHE A 103 20.86 3.34 23.83
CA PHE A 103 19.82 3.67 22.86
C PHE A 103 20.35 4.50 21.69
N SER A 104 19.85 4.18 20.50
CA SER A 104 19.99 4.94 19.26
C SER A 104 18.62 5.03 18.59
N TYR A 105 18.28 6.18 17.99
CA TYR A 105 17.04 6.28 17.22
C TYR A 105 17.09 5.40 15.97
N PRO A 106 16.00 4.71 15.60
CA PRO A 106 15.98 3.88 14.39
C PRO A 106 16.34 4.65 13.11
N SER A 107 15.94 5.92 13.02
CA SER A 107 16.26 6.81 11.90
C SER A 107 17.75 7.16 11.78
N ARG A 108 18.55 6.99 12.84
CA ARG A 108 19.98 7.29 12.91
C ARG A 108 20.71 6.27 13.79
N SER A 109 20.64 5.00 13.43
CA SER A 109 21.20 3.88 14.22
C SER A 109 22.70 3.98 14.51
N ALA A 110 23.48 4.61 13.63
CA ALA A 110 24.91 4.82 13.79
C ALA A 110 25.29 5.78 14.94
N VAL A 111 24.37 6.63 15.41
CA VAL A 111 24.64 7.61 16.45
C VAL A 111 24.01 7.14 17.76
N LYS A 112 24.86 6.80 18.73
CA LYS A 112 24.44 6.41 20.07
C LYS A 112 24.06 7.64 20.90
N VAL A 113 22.81 7.71 21.34
CA VAL A 113 22.28 8.86 22.12
C VAL A 113 22.45 8.63 23.62
N LEU A 114 22.11 7.43 24.10
CA LEU A 114 22.34 7.03 25.49
C LEU A 114 23.38 5.91 25.53
N ASN A 115 24.38 6.06 26.41
CA ASN A 115 25.49 5.12 26.53
C ASN A 115 25.67 4.65 27.98
N GLY A 116 24.73 3.87 28.50
CA GLY A 116 24.79 3.31 29.85
C GLY A 116 24.15 4.22 30.90
N LEU A 117 22.99 4.82 30.59
CA LEU A 117 22.29 5.69 31.53
C LEU A 117 21.74 4.88 32.71
N ASN A 118 22.09 5.31 33.93
CA ASN A 118 21.54 4.80 35.18
C ASN A 118 20.89 5.96 35.94
N LEU A 119 19.60 5.82 36.26
CA LEU A 119 18.82 6.86 36.95
C LEU A 119 17.81 6.17 37.86
N ASN A 120 17.63 6.69 39.07
CA ASN A 120 16.65 6.20 40.03
C ASN A 120 15.87 7.39 40.58
N VAL A 121 14.53 7.32 40.52
CA VAL A 121 13.62 8.37 40.98
C VAL A 121 12.68 7.76 42.01
N GLN A 122 12.71 8.34 43.21
CA GLN A 122 11.87 7.90 44.30
C GLN A 122 10.44 8.44 44.17
N PRO A 123 9.45 7.76 44.77
CA PRO A 123 8.07 8.25 44.81
C PRO A 123 7.97 9.68 45.35
N GLY A 124 7.27 10.55 44.64
CA GLY A 124 7.10 11.96 45.02
C GLY A 124 8.35 12.84 44.82
N GLN A 125 9.46 12.28 44.33
CA GLN A 125 10.67 13.04 44.05
C GLN A 125 10.57 13.75 42.70
N THR A 126 10.89 15.04 42.69
CA THR A 126 11.09 15.81 41.46
C THR A 126 12.56 15.81 41.10
N ILE A 127 12.87 15.44 39.85
CA ILE A 127 14.23 15.51 39.29
C ILE A 127 14.26 16.48 38.10
N ALA A 128 15.41 17.09 37.87
CA ALA A 128 15.65 17.93 36.70
C ALA A 128 16.76 17.29 35.84
N LEU A 129 16.46 17.06 34.56
CA LEU A 129 17.47 16.63 33.57
C LEU A 129 18.05 17.88 32.89
N VAL A 130 19.32 18.17 33.15
CA VAL A 130 20.05 19.31 32.57
C VAL A 130 21.23 18.84 31.73
N GLY A 131 21.63 19.64 30.73
CA GLY A 131 22.76 19.34 29.87
C GLY A 131 22.65 19.96 28.48
N ALA A 132 23.72 19.89 27.70
CA ALA A 132 23.81 20.45 26.35
C ALA A 132 22.76 19.88 25.39
N SER A 133 22.55 20.56 24.25
CA SER A 133 21.69 20.03 23.20
C SER A 133 22.20 18.67 22.72
N GLY A 134 21.30 17.70 22.50
CA GLY A 134 21.64 16.36 22.01
C GLY A 134 22.09 15.35 23.07
N CYS A 135 22.20 15.70 24.36
CA CYS A 135 22.65 14.74 25.40
C CYS A 135 21.62 13.69 25.85
N GLY A 136 20.45 13.59 25.19
CA GLY A 136 19.47 12.55 25.45
C GLY A 136 18.40 12.85 26.52
N LYS A 137 18.27 14.09 27.03
CA LYS A 137 17.25 14.47 28.03
C LYS A 137 15.83 14.09 27.60
N SER A 138 15.39 14.58 26.43
CA SER A 138 14.06 14.28 25.89
C SER A 138 13.92 12.81 25.53
N THR A 139 15.01 12.15 25.16
CA THR A 139 15.06 10.72 24.87
C THR A 139 14.77 9.89 26.12
N THR A 140 15.27 10.27 27.29
CA THR A 140 14.94 9.62 28.57
C THR A 140 13.44 9.64 28.84
N VAL A 141 12.77 10.76 28.58
CA VAL A 141 11.31 10.88 28.72
C VAL A 141 10.58 10.00 27.71
N GLN A 142 11.04 9.95 26.46
CA GLN A 142 10.43 9.10 25.42
C GLN A 142 10.55 7.60 25.74
N LEU A 143 11.65 7.18 26.37
CA LEU A 143 11.83 5.81 26.84
C LEU A 143 10.96 5.50 28.05
N LEU A 144 10.73 6.46 28.96
CA LEU A 144 9.78 6.30 30.06
C LEU A 144 8.36 6.08 29.56
N LEU A 145 7.95 6.85 28.54
CA LEU A 145 6.66 6.71 27.87
C LEU A 145 6.59 5.49 26.93
N ARG A 146 7.69 4.75 26.82
CA ARG A 146 7.84 3.58 25.95
C ARG A 146 7.44 3.86 24.49
N PHE A 147 7.81 5.03 23.96
CA PHE A 147 7.71 5.31 22.52
C PHE A 147 8.78 4.55 21.72
N TYR A 148 9.86 4.17 22.39
CA TYR A 148 10.88 3.28 21.87
C TYR A 148 11.27 2.29 22.96
N ASP A 149 11.65 1.09 22.57
CA ASP A 149 12.35 0.18 23.47
C ASP A 149 13.86 0.49 23.45
N PRO A 150 14.56 0.39 24.59
CA PRO A 150 16.01 0.53 24.62
C PRO A 150 16.68 -0.63 23.87
N LEU A 151 17.87 -0.39 23.29
CA LEU A 151 18.65 -1.45 22.63
C LEU A 151 19.24 -2.41 23.66
N GLU A 152 19.69 -1.86 24.80
CA GLU A 152 20.17 -2.63 25.94
C GLU A 152 19.75 -1.93 27.24
N GLY A 153 19.67 -2.72 28.32
CA GLY A 153 19.20 -2.25 29.63
C GLY A 153 17.69 -2.37 29.79
N LYS A 154 17.16 -1.86 30.92
CA LYS A 154 15.73 -1.92 31.24
C LYS A 154 15.25 -0.66 31.97
N VAL A 155 14.03 -0.22 31.64
CA VAL A 155 13.27 0.80 32.38
C VAL A 155 12.26 0.07 33.25
N ARG A 156 12.20 0.40 34.55
CA ARG A 156 11.31 -0.21 35.54
C ARG A 156 10.52 0.84 36.28
#